data_AF-A0A7V6QL04-F1
#
_entry.id   AF-A0A7V6QL04-F1
#
_cell.length_a   1.000
_cell.length_b   1.000
_cell.length_c   1.000
_cell.angle_alpha   90.00
_cell.angle_beta   90.00
_cell.angle_gamma   90.00
#
_symmetry.space_group_name_H-M   'P 1'
#
loop_
_entity.id
_entity.type
_entity.pdbx_description
1 polymer ?
#
loop_
_entity_poly.entity_id
_entity_poly.type
_entity_poly.pdbx_seq_one_letter_code
_entity_poly.pdbx_strand_id
1 'polypeptide(L)'
;MDKIYVEEQKKFYDQIVMLTGMVDPSKKAKVAKNALKDVTKGTGNFVKVNNKTIIKTATAPKKGGETVVGHALQKHAGRNPDIWGKVKGGSDQINQTALKHLEEIIDGPGGFIKIKNPKGIEFLEKKLPDGRGVRLNLDGTFKGFIDQ
;
A
#
# COMPACT_ATOMS: atom_id res chain seq x y z
N MET A 1 -29.31 -13.36 -3.47
CA MET A 1 -28.86 -12.23 -2.63
C MET A 1 -29.61 -12.37 -1.31
N ASP A 2 -28.89 -12.62 -0.23
CA ASP A 2 -29.51 -12.95 1.04
C ASP A 2 -30.14 -11.72 1.68
N LYS A 3 -31.36 -11.88 2.22
CA LYS A 3 -32.14 -10.78 2.81
C LYS A 3 -31.36 -10.02 3.90
N ILE A 4 -30.48 -10.72 4.61
CA ILE A 4 -29.61 -10.19 5.66
C ILE A 4 -28.67 -9.10 5.10
N TYR A 5 -28.09 -9.33 3.92
CA TYR A 5 -27.19 -8.36 3.28
C TYR A 5 -27.91 -7.06 2.90
N VAL A 6 -29.16 -7.17 2.42
CA VAL A 6 -29.98 -6.01 2.04
C VAL A 6 -30.39 -5.20 3.28
N GLU A 7 -30.65 -5.88 4.39
CA GLU A 7 -31.08 -5.25 5.64
C GLU A 7 -29.94 -4.55 6.38
N GLU A 8 -28.72 -5.09 6.34
CA GLU A 8 -27.52 -4.42 6.85
C GLU A 8 -27.16 -3.17 6.04
N GLN A 9 -27.26 -3.23 4.70
CA GLN A 9 -27.07 -2.06 3.84
C GLN A 9 -28.11 -0.97 4.13
N LYS A 10 -29.35 -1.37 4.42
CA LYS A 10 -30.41 -0.43 4.79
C LYS A 10 -30.16 0.21 6.16
N LYS A 11 -29.69 -0.54 7.16
CA LYS A 11 -29.36 0.00 8.51
C LYS A 11 -28.19 0.98 8.46
N PHE A 12 -27.15 0.68 7.70
CA PHE A 12 -26.01 1.58 7.50
C PHE A 12 -26.44 2.89 6.82
N TYR A 13 -27.34 2.80 5.83
CA TYR A 13 -27.92 3.96 5.16
C TYR A 13 -28.76 4.83 6.09
N ASP A 14 -29.64 4.21 6.87
CA ASP A 14 -30.52 4.91 7.82
C ASP A 14 -29.70 5.62 8.93
N GLN A 15 -28.57 5.03 9.36
CA GLN A 15 -27.63 5.62 10.31
C GLN A 15 -26.91 6.85 9.75
N ILE A 16 -26.49 6.83 8.48
CA ILE A 16 -25.85 8.00 7.83
C ILE A 16 -26.85 9.14 7.62
N VAL A 17 -28.12 8.84 7.31
CA VAL A 17 -29.17 9.84 7.13
C VAL A 17 -29.50 10.55 8.45
N MET A 18 -29.55 9.81 9.57
CA MET A 18 -29.76 10.38 10.91
C MET A 18 -28.63 11.32 11.35
N LEU A 19 -27.38 11.00 11.01
CA LEU A 19 -26.20 11.78 11.39
C LEU A 19 -26.02 13.08 10.58
N THR A 20 -26.59 13.16 9.38
CA THR A 20 -26.30 14.25 8.42
C THR A 20 -27.48 15.17 8.14
N GLY A 21 -28.70 14.83 8.58
CA GLY A 21 -29.87 15.71 8.52
C GLY A 21 -30.35 16.13 7.13
N MET A 22 -30.06 15.37 6.06
CA MET A 22 -30.37 15.76 4.67
C MET A 22 -31.56 15.00 4.05
N VAL A 23 -32.63 15.74 3.71
CA VAL A 23 -33.81 15.28 2.96
C VAL A 23 -33.81 15.90 1.55
N ASP A 24 -32.97 15.41 0.63
CA ASP A 24 -33.12 15.69 -0.82
C ASP A 24 -32.45 14.60 -1.69
N PRO A 25 -33.22 13.77 -2.41
CA PRO A 25 -32.69 12.74 -3.32
C PRO A 25 -31.98 13.28 -4.57
N SER A 26 -32.25 14.52 -4.99
CA SER A 26 -31.70 15.10 -6.23
C SER A 26 -30.27 15.64 -6.05
N LYS A 27 -29.94 16.10 -4.83
CA LYS A 27 -28.55 16.42 -4.44
C LYS A 27 -27.69 15.15 -4.28
N LYS A 28 -28.28 13.98 -4.01
CA LYS A 28 -27.55 12.69 -3.89
C LYS A 28 -26.82 12.30 -5.17
N ALA A 29 -27.40 12.50 -6.35
CA ALA A 29 -26.74 12.08 -7.59
C ALA A 29 -25.50 12.93 -7.92
N LYS A 30 -25.53 14.24 -7.64
CA LYS A 30 -24.40 15.14 -7.92
C LYS A 30 -23.29 15.01 -6.88
N VAL A 31 -23.64 14.88 -5.61
CA VAL A 31 -22.67 14.68 -4.51
C VAL A 31 -22.09 13.26 -4.55
N ALA A 32 -22.88 12.21 -4.82
CA ALA A 32 -22.34 10.86 -5.01
C ALA A 32 -21.49 10.75 -6.27
N LYS A 33 -21.86 11.41 -7.39
CA LYS A 33 -20.98 11.49 -8.58
C LYS A 33 -19.70 12.27 -8.32
N ASN A 34 -19.73 13.30 -7.47
CA ASN A 34 -18.54 14.07 -7.10
C ASN A 34 -17.67 13.33 -6.09
N ALA A 35 -18.27 12.64 -5.11
CA ALA A 35 -17.56 11.76 -4.18
C ALA A 35 -16.99 10.53 -4.89
N LEU A 36 -17.70 9.95 -5.87
CA LEU A 36 -17.15 8.93 -6.77
C LEU A 36 -16.04 9.51 -7.65
N LYS A 37 -16.18 10.73 -8.16
CA LYS A 37 -15.12 11.43 -8.90
C LYS A 37 -13.90 11.73 -8.04
N ASP A 38 -14.08 12.04 -6.77
CA ASP A 38 -12.99 12.32 -5.82
C ASP A 38 -12.35 11.01 -5.32
N VAL A 39 -13.13 9.92 -5.16
CA VAL A 39 -12.63 8.54 -4.98
C VAL A 39 -11.85 8.07 -6.22
N THR A 40 -12.29 8.39 -7.44
CA THR A 40 -11.57 8.09 -8.69
C THR A 40 -10.51 9.14 -9.06
N LYS A 41 -10.42 10.28 -8.37
CA LYS A 41 -9.27 11.21 -8.48
C LYS A 41 -8.09 10.72 -7.66
N GLY A 42 -8.33 9.85 -6.67
CA GLY A 42 -7.29 9.16 -5.91
C GLY A 42 -6.64 8.00 -6.67
N THR A 43 -7.27 7.50 -7.75
CA THR A 43 -6.55 6.71 -8.77
C THR A 43 -5.77 7.67 -9.65
N GLY A 44 -4.69 8.25 -9.10
CA GLY A 44 -3.60 8.75 -9.92
C GLY A 44 -3.18 7.65 -10.90
N ASN A 45 -2.59 8.01 -12.04
CA ASN A 45 -2.13 7.06 -13.06
C ASN A 45 -1.17 6.02 -12.47
N PHE A 46 -1.72 4.98 -11.84
CA PHE A 46 -0.96 3.94 -11.17
C PHE A 46 -0.40 3.03 -12.24
N VAL A 47 0.89 2.79 -12.15
CA VAL A 47 1.59 1.88 -13.04
C VAL A 47 1.21 0.47 -12.64
N LYS A 48 0.68 -0.30 -13.61
CA LYS A 48 0.44 -1.73 -13.42
C LYS A 48 1.78 -2.44 -13.26
N VAL A 49 1.95 -3.17 -12.15
CA VAL A 49 3.16 -3.93 -11.84
C VAL A 49 2.85 -5.42 -11.72
N ASN A 50 3.87 -6.27 -11.78
CA ASN A 50 3.74 -7.71 -11.60
C ASN A 50 4.25 -8.11 -10.21
N ASN A 51 3.34 -8.45 -9.30
CA ASN A 51 3.66 -8.83 -7.93
C ASN A 51 4.63 -10.03 -7.86
N LYS A 52 4.54 -10.98 -8.80
CA LYS A 52 5.47 -12.12 -8.85
C LYS A 52 6.91 -11.67 -9.12
N THR A 53 7.10 -10.67 -9.97
CA THR A 53 8.43 -10.09 -10.24
C THR A 53 9.00 -9.41 -9.01
N ILE A 54 8.16 -8.63 -8.31
CA ILE A 54 8.56 -7.92 -7.08
C ILE A 54 9.00 -8.96 -6.04
N ILE A 55 8.14 -9.92 -5.71
CA ILE A 55 8.40 -10.94 -4.68
C ILE A 55 9.65 -11.75 -5.06
N LYS A 56 9.74 -12.27 -6.29
CA LYS A 56 10.87 -13.09 -6.75
C LYS A 56 12.22 -12.37 -6.58
N THR A 57 12.27 -11.08 -6.91
CA THR A 57 13.53 -10.30 -6.80
C THR A 57 13.81 -9.83 -5.38
N ALA A 58 12.77 -9.56 -4.60
CA ALA A 58 12.86 -9.23 -3.19
C ALA A 58 13.39 -10.40 -2.33
N THR A 59 12.96 -11.63 -2.63
CA THR A 59 13.37 -12.84 -1.89
C THR A 59 14.66 -13.47 -2.42
N ALA A 60 15.37 -12.80 -3.34
CA ALA A 60 16.65 -13.29 -3.83
C ALA A 60 17.67 -13.38 -2.67
N PRO A 61 18.46 -14.47 -2.54
CA PRO A 61 19.43 -14.63 -1.47
C PRO A 61 20.54 -13.57 -1.49
N LYS A 62 21.05 -13.24 -0.30
CA LYS A 62 22.25 -12.43 -0.06
C LYS A 62 23.23 -13.17 0.85
N LYS A 63 24.48 -12.68 0.88
CA LYS A 63 25.51 -13.16 1.80
C LYS A 63 25.04 -12.98 3.25
N GLY A 64 25.20 -14.03 4.07
CA GLY A 64 24.78 -14.02 5.48
C GLY A 64 23.39 -14.64 5.75
N GLY A 65 22.79 -15.30 4.76
CA GLY A 65 21.49 -16.00 4.92
C GLY A 65 20.27 -15.08 4.80
N GLU A 66 20.48 -13.77 4.67
CA GLU A 66 19.41 -12.82 4.37
C GLU A 66 18.96 -12.91 2.90
N THR A 67 17.79 -12.36 2.63
CA THR A 67 17.31 -12.00 1.30
C THR A 67 17.53 -10.52 1.02
N VAL A 68 17.30 -10.06 -0.21
CA VAL A 68 17.35 -8.63 -0.55
C VAL A 68 16.37 -7.83 0.31
N VAL A 69 15.16 -8.34 0.53
CA VAL A 69 14.12 -7.68 1.35
C VAL A 69 14.43 -7.74 2.84
N GLY A 70 14.97 -8.87 3.34
CA GLY A 70 15.44 -8.98 4.73
C GLY A 70 16.54 -7.96 5.06
N HIS A 71 17.50 -7.83 4.15
CA HIS A 71 18.56 -6.84 4.27
C HIS A 71 18.03 -5.39 4.21
N ALA A 72 17.02 -5.14 3.38
CA ALA A 72 16.36 -3.84 3.31
C ALA A 72 15.63 -3.51 4.62
N LEU A 73 14.89 -4.47 5.20
CA LEU A 73 14.18 -4.26 6.46
C LEU A 73 15.15 -3.86 7.58
N GLN A 74 16.26 -4.57 7.75
CA GLN A 74 17.23 -4.24 8.80
C GLN A 74 17.75 -2.80 8.71
N LYS A 75 18.05 -2.32 7.50
CA LYS A 75 18.52 -0.94 7.29
C LYS A 75 17.46 0.11 7.62
N HIS A 76 16.20 -0.19 7.35
CA HIS A 76 15.10 0.75 7.57
C HIS A 76 14.63 0.71 9.01
N ALA A 77 14.40 -0.47 9.58
CA ALA A 77 14.06 -0.64 10.99
C ALA A 77 15.17 -0.18 11.95
N GLY A 78 16.45 -0.30 11.57
CA GLY A 78 17.56 0.23 12.36
C GLY A 78 17.60 1.76 12.42
N ARG A 79 17.01 2.45 11.43
CA ARG A 79 16.93 3.93 11.37
C ARG A 79 15.60 4.46 11.88
N ASN A 80 14.50 3.78 11.55
CA ASN A 80 13.12 4.17 11.78
C ASN A 80 12.32 3.02 12.42
N PRO A 81 12.69 2.59 13.65
CA PRO A 81 12.03 1.46 14.33
C PRO A 81 10.55 1.71 14.64
N ASP A 82 10.11 2.97 14.70
CA ASP A 82 8.70 3.32 14.94
C ASP A 82 7.80 3.05 13.73
N ILE A 83 8.37 3.02 12.52
CA ILE A 83 7.64 2.72 11.26
C ILE A 83 7.67 1.22 10.98
N TRP A 84 8.84 0.59 11.13
CA TRP A 84 9.08 -0.78 10.69
C TRP A 84 9.03 -1.81 11.81
N GLY A 85 8.93 -1.36 13.07
CA GLY A 85 9.11 -2.20 14.24
C GLY A 85 10.57 -2.59 14.47
N LYS A 86 10.85 -3.10 15.68
CA LYS A 86 12.18 -3.63 16.01
C LYS A 86 12.37 -4.99 15.36
N VAL A 87 13.40 -5.12 14.54
CA VAL A 87 13.82 -6.42 13.97
C VAL A 87 14.51 -7.24 15.06
N LYS A 88 14.09 -8.50 15.21
CA LYS A 88 14.66 -9.46 16.16
C LYS A 88 14.81 -10.81 15.47
N GLY A 89 15.73 -11.62 15.99
CA GLY A 89 15.92 -13.00 15.53
C GLY A 89 17.02 -13.17 14.48
N GLY A 90 17.15 -14.39 13.97
CA GLY A 90 18.11 -14.75 12.93
C GLY A 90 17.61 -14.43 11.52
N SER A 91 18.47 -14.59 10.51
CA SER A 91 18.21 -14.19 9.11
C SER A 91 16.88 -14.70 8.56
N ASP A 92 16.47 -15.94 8.89
CA ASP A 92 15.19 -16.50 8.45
C ASP A 92 13.97 -15.74 8.99
N GLN A 93 13.99 -15.39 10.27
CA GLN A 93 12.92 -14.63 10.91
C GLN A 93 12.85 -13.20 10.34
N ILE A 94 14.01 -12.61 10.06
CA ILE A 94 14.13 -11.30 9.42
C ILE A 94 13.56 -11.35 8.01
N ASN A 95 13.90 -12.37 7.23
CA ASN A 95 13.42 -12.57 5.87
C ASN A 95 11.89 -12.70 5.83
N GLN A 96 11.31 -13.51 6.71
CA GLN A 96 9.86 -13.70 6.82
C GLN A 96 9.15 -12.39 7.21
N THR A 97 9.67 -11.68 8.21
CA THR A 97 9.11 -10.38 8.64
C THR A 97 9.16 -9.36 7.51
N ALA A 98 10.27 -9.31 6.78
CA ALA A 98 10.46 -8.39 5.67
C ALA A 98 9.55 -8.71 4.48
N LEU A 99 9.38 -9.99 4.15
CA LEU A 99 8.44 -10.42 3.11
C LEU A 99 7.01 -10.03 3.48
N LYS A 100 6.60 -10.25 4.74
CA LYS A 100 5.29 -9.83 5.24
C LYS A 100 5.05 -8.33 5.06
N HIS A 101 6.01 -7.49 5.45
CA HIS A 101 5.88 -6.04 5.22
C HIS A 101 5.76 -5.69 3.74
N LEU A 102 6.51 -6.35 2.87
CA LEU A 102 6.44 -6.14 1.43
C LEU A 102 5.06 -6.50 0.87
N GLU A 103 4.52 -7.66 1.24
CA GLU A 103 3.19 -8.13 0.83
C GLU A 103 2.10 -7.16 1.32
N GLU A 104 2.14 -6.75 2.58
CA GLU A 104 1.20 -5.76 3.14
C GLU A 104 1.25 -4.41 2.39
N ILE A 105 2.44 -3.96 1.96
CA ILE A 105 2.56 -2.73 1.16
C ILE A 105 2.00 -2.93 -0.25
N ILE A 106 2.29 -4.08 -0.89
CA ILE A 106 1.77 -4.41 -2.22
C ILE A 106 0.24 -4.46 -2.22
N ASP A 107 -0.35 -5.09 -1.20
CA ASP A 107 -1.80 -5.32 -1.09
C ASP A 107 -2.55 -4.16 -0.44
N GLY A 108 -1.84 -3.24 0.22
CA GLY A 108 -2.42 -2.06 0.85
C GLY A 108 -3.06 -1.06 -0.13
N PRO A 109 -3.72 0.00 0.36
CA PRO A 109 -4.36 1.00 -0.49
C PRO A 109 -3.37 1.77 -1.39
N GLY A 110 -3.89 2.34 -2.49
CA GLY A 110 -3.12 3.10 -3.47
C GLY A 110 -2.39 2.21 -4.49
N GLY A 111 -1.45 2.79 -5.23
CA GLY A 111 -0.72 2.09 -6.28
C GLY A 111 0.65 2.69 -6.54
N PHE A 112 1.42 2.01 -7.39
CA PHE A 112 2.75 2.49 -7.76
C PHE A 112 2.64 3.69 -8.69
N ILE A 113 3.34 4.77 -8.38
CA ILE A 113 3.49 5.94 -9.25
C ILE A 113 4.92 6.05 -9.74
N LYS A 114 5.11 6.57 -10.95
CA LYS A 114 6.44 6.91 -11.44
C LYS A 114 6.92 8.20 -10.75
N ILE A 115 8.12 8.14 -10.18
CA ILE A 115 8.78 9.29 -9.56
C ILE A 115 10.16 9.48 -10.14
N LYS A 116 10.62 10.72 -10.22
CA LYS A 116 11.97 11.09 -10.65
C LYS A 116 12.70 11.72 -9.48
N ASN A 117 13.86 11.17 -9.11
CA ASN A 117 14.66 11.75 -8.04
C ASN A 117 15.40 13.03 -8.52
N PRO A 118 16.02 13.81 -7.62
CA PRO A 118 16.75 15.03 -8.00
C PRO A 118 17.91 14.80 -8.97
N LYS A 119 18.44 13.58 -9.05
CA LYS A 119 19.50 13.18 -10.00
C LYS A 119 18.94 12.74 -11.36
N GLY A 120 17.63 12.85 -11.56
CA GLY A 120 16.95 12.50 -12.79
C GLY A 120 16.69 11.01 -13.01
N ILE A 121 16.95 10.16 -12.01
CA ILE A 121 16.71 8.72 -12.08
C ILE A 121 15.25 8.44 -11.72
N GLU A 122 14.57 7.66 -12.56
CA GLU A 122 13.17 7.29 -12.38
C GLU A 122 13.01 5.96 -11.64
N PHE A 123 11.97 5.88 -10.81
CA PHE A 123 11.55 4.69 -10.08
C PHE A 123 10.03 4.57 -10.06
N LEU A 124 9.53 3.41 -9.64
CA LEU A 124 8.14 3.25 -9.24
C LEU A 124 8.07 3.20 -7.72
N GLU A 125 7.17 3.97 -7.12
CA GLU A 125 7.00 4.01 -5.67
C GLU A 125 5.55 3.83 -5.26
N LYS A 126 5.35 3.08 -4.18
CA LYS A 126 4.11 3.02 -3.43
C LYS A 126 4.40 3.32 -1.97
N LYS A 127 3.61 4.21 -1.37
CA LYS A 127 3.71 4.61 0.03
C LYS A 127 2.36 4.41 0.72
N LEU A 128 2.39 3.86 1.92
CA LEU A 128 1.23 3.71 2.78
C LEU A 128 1.10 4.91 3.74
N PRO A 129 -0.09 5.18 4.27
CA PRO A 129 -0.30 6.23 5.27
C PRO A 129 0.47 6.02 6.58
N ASP A 130 0.84 4.78 6.90
CA ASP A 130 1.61 4.43 8.11
C ASP A 130 3.12 4.72 7.99
N GLY A 131 3.55 5.32 6.87
CA GLY A 131 4.93 5.71 6.63
C GLY A 131 5.76 4.66 5.89
N ARG A 132 5.30 3.41 5.80
CA ARG A 132 6.00 2.37 5.04
C ARG A 132 5.83 2.57 3.54
N GLY A 133 6.84 2.17 2.77
CA GLY A 133 6.75 2.19 1.31
C GLY A 133 7.76 1.28 0.62
N VAL A 134 7.51 1.05 -0.66
CA VAL A 134 8.34 0.22 -1.55
C VAL A 134 8.73 1.02 -2.77
N ARG A 135 10.01 0.92 -3.13
CA ARG A 135 10.55 1.40 -4.40
C ARG A 135 10.88 0.20 -5.29
N LEU A 136 10.51 0.30 -6.56
CA LEU A 136 10.87 -0.62 -7.62
C LEU A 136 11.71 0.11 -8.66
N ASN A 137 12.53 -0.65 -9.38
CA ASN A 137 13.06 -0.21 -10.67
C ASN A 137 11.92 -0.12 -11.69
N LEU A 138 12.16 0.54 -12.84
CA LEU A 138 11.14 0.69 -13.89
C LEU A 138 10.66 -0.64 -14.50
N ASP A 139 11.46 -1.71 -14.38
CA ASP A 139 11.10 -3.07 -14.80
C ASP A 139 10.27 -3.84 -13.76
N GLY A 140 9.93 -3.21 -12.64
CA GLY A 140 9.15 -3.80 -11.54
C GLY A 140 9.96 -4.68 -10.59
N THR A 141 11.29 -4.74 -10.71
CA THR A 141 12.14 -5.44 -9.75
C THR A 141 12.28 -4.66 -8.44
N PHE A 142 12.34 -5.36 -7.31
CA PHE A 142 12.42 -4.75 -5.99
C PHE A 142 13.74 -3.99 -5.81
N LYS A 143 13.66 -2.68 -5.57
CA LYS A 143 14.82 -1.81 -5.34
C LYS A 143 15.14 -1.62 -3.86
N GLY A 144 14.12 -1.63 -3.01
CA GLY A 144 14.24 -1.46 -1.56
C GLY A 144 12.97 -0.88 -0.93
N PHE A 145 12.95 -0.85 0.40
CA PHE A 145 11.98 -0.07 1.15
C PHE A 145 12.29 1.43 1.07
N ILE A 146 11.27 2.24 1.34
CA ILE A 146 11.34 3.69 1.54
C ILE A 146 10.44 4.06 2.71
N ASP A 147 10.80 5.10 3.44
CA ASP A 147 10.05 5.64 4.57
C ASP A 147 10.00 7.18 4.49
N GLN A 148 9.06 7.76 5.24
CA GLN A 148 8.81 9.20 5.34
C GLN A 148 8.70 9.63 6.79
#